data_AF-A0A182MPS8-F1
#
_entry.id   AF-A0A182MPS8-F1
#
_cell.length_a   1.000
_cell.length_b   1.000
_cell.length_c   1.000
_cell.angle_alpha   90.00
_cell.angle_beta   90.00
_cell.angle_gamma   90.00
#
_symmetry.space_group_name_H-M   'P 1'
#
loop_
_entity.id
_entity.type
_entity.pdbx_description
1 polymer ?
#
loop_
_entity_poly.entity_id
_entity_poly.type
_entity_poly.pdbx_seq_one_letter_code
_entity_poly.pdbx_strand_id
1 'polypeptide(L)'
;YDNFEIGSGNDFYPINKLDGFSGEAGNSYGSVVGVLFSAYDLDLDNSESNCAVSRRGAWWYTDCGDSNLNGLYLKGPSGGTTGMFWATFRGENYSLKRSRMMVRRKQPVIATTVAPETTTLVPETTTMPDDNMPPARRF
;
A
#
# COMPACT_ATOMS: atom_id res chain seq x y z
N TYR A 1 2.98 -1.75 1.34
CA TYR A 1 1.50 -1.79 1.33
C TYR A 1 1.02 -0.84 2.39
N ASP A 2 0.09 -0.01 1.98
CA ASP A 2 -0.46 1.08 2.76
C ASP A 2 -1.68 0.63 3.55
N ASN A 3 -2.55 -0.17 2.90
CA ASN A 3 -3.66 -0.84 3.54
C ASN A 3 -3.44 -2.36 3.47
N PHE A 4 -3.70 -3.02 4.60
CA PHE A 4 -3.60 -4.46 4.75
C PHE A 4 -4.69 -4.90 5.72
N GLU A 5 -5.51 -5.84 5.30
CA GLU A 5 -6.59 -6.38 6.12
C GLU A 5 -6.81 -7.85 5.81
N ILE A 6 -6.90 -8.66 6.87
CA ILE A 6 -7.25 -10.08 6.80
C ILE A 6 -8.65 -10.26 7.40
N GLY A 7 -9.47 -11.08 6.77
CA GLY A 7 -10.79 -11.47 7.28
C GLY A 7 -10.73 -12.42 8.47
N SER A 8 -11.91 -12.88 8.88
CA SER A 8 -12.02 -13.76 10.06
C SER A 8 -11.55 -15.18 9.77
N GLY A 9 -11.27 -15.96 10.81
CA GLY A 9 -10.96 -17.38 10.66
C GLY A 9 -12.15 -18.22 10.18
N ASN A 10 -13.38 -17.77 10.44
CA ASN A 10 -14.58 -18.44 9.93
C ASN A 10 -14.72 -18.31 8.41
N ASP A 11 -14.10 -17.28 7.83
CA ASP A 11 -14.09 -17.02 6.40
C ASP A 11 -12.80 -17.52 5.73
N PHE A 12 -11.97 -18.29 6.45
CA PHE A 12 -10.66 -18.78 5.99
C PHE A 12 -9.62 -17.68 5.74
N TYR A 13 -9.67 -16.62 6.56
CA TYR A 13 -8.68 -15.54 6.60
C TYR A 13 -8.41 -14.87 5.23
N PRO A 14 -9.42 -14.40 4.48
CA PRO A 14 -9.21 -13.78 3.17
C PRO A 14 -8.36 -12.51 3.28
N ILE A 15 -7.61 -12.15 2.24
CA ILE A 15 -7.06 -10.79 2.14
C ILE A 15 -8.17 -9.84 1.68
N ASN A 16 -8.75 -9.09 2.61
CA ASN A 16 -9.83 -8.14 2.32
C ASN A 16 -9.32 -6.88 1.61
N LYS A 17 -8.13 -6.42 1.99
CA LYS A 17 -7.51 -5.21 1.45
C LYS A 17 -6.02 -5.38 1.31
N LEU A 18 -5.51 -4.99 0.16
CA LEU A 18 -4.09 -4.86 -0.09
C LEU A 18 -3.86 -3.83 -1.20
N ASP A 19 -3.30 -2.67 -0.83
CA ASP A 19 -3.05 -1.59 -1.79
C ASP A 19 -1.85 -0.73 -1.39
N GLY A 20 -1.55 0.26 -2.24
CA GLY A 20 -0.45 1.21 -2.04
C GLY A 20 0.87 0.50 -1.77
N PHE A 21 1.22 -0.42 -2.67
CA PHE A 21 2.56 -0.98 -2.68
C PHE A 21 3.60 0.13 -2.88
N SER A 22 4.65 0.11 -2.07
CA SER A 22 5.83 0.97 -2.17
C SER A 22 7.00 0.22 -1.56
N GLY A 23 8.20 0.45 -2.11
CA GLY A 23 9.43 -0.19 -1.66
C GLY A 23 10.21 -0.89 -2.79
N GLU A 24 11.45 -1.26 -2.49
CA GLU A 24 12.45 -1.69 -3.48
C GLU A 24 12.43 -3.21 -3.74
N ALA A 25 11.74 -3.99 -2.89
CA ALA A 25 11.68 -5.44 -3.04
C ALA A 25 10.84 -5.90 -4.25
N GLY A 26 10.11 -4.98 -4.89
CA GLY A 26 9.13 -5.27 -5.93
C GLY A 26 7.83 -5.91 -5.40
N ASN A 27 6.79 -5.92 -6.24
CA ASN A 27 5.44 -6.30 -5.85
C ASN A 27 5.12 -7.77 -6.17
N SER A 28 5.64 -8.71 -5.38
CA SER A 28 5.35 -10.16 -5.52
C SER A 28 4.19 -10.68 -4.66
N TYR A 29 3.34 -9.78 -4.17
CA TYR A 29 2.16 -10.13 -3.37
C TYR A 29 0.93 -9.31 -3.77
N GLY A 30 0.95 -8.62 -4.92
CA GLY A 30 -0.05 -7.61 -5.27
C GLY A 30 -1.42 -8.16 -5.66
N SER A 31 -1.49 -9.40 -6.14
CA SER A 31 -2.71 -9.97 -6.76
C SER A 31 -3.43 -10.97 -5.86
N VAL A 32 -3.48 -10.71 -4.56
CA VAL A 32 -4.00 -11.67 -3.55
C VAL A 32 -5.28 -11.22 -2.86
N VAL A 33 -5.85 -10.06 -3.23
CA VAL A 33 -7.13 -9.59 -2.66
C VAL A 33 -8.23 -10.61 -2.97
N GLY A 34 -8.97 -11.02 -1.94
CA GLY A 34 -10.02 -12.04 -2.00
C GLY A 34 -9.52 -13.48 -1.93
N VAL A 35 -8.21 -13.71 -2.00
CA VAL A 35 -7.62 -15.06 -1.89
C VAL A 35 -7.74 -15.54 -0.45
N LEU A 36 -8.10 -16.82 -0.30
CA LEU A 36 -8.22 -17.50 0.99
C LEU A 36 -6.86 -18.07 1.42
N PHE A 37 -6.71 -18.35 2.71
CA PHE A 37 -5.47 -18.93 3.22
C PHE A 37 -5.44 -20.44 3.02
N SER A 38 -4.46 -20.93 2.25
CA SER A 38 -4.30 -22.36 1.94
C SER A 38 -3.15 -22.97 2.74
N ALA A 39 -3.35 -24.22 3.14
CA ALA A 39 -2.38 -25.03 3.88
C ALA A 39 -2.34 -26.46 3.33
N TYR A 40 -1.39 -27.28 3.80
CA TYR A 40 -1.15 -28.61 3.24
C TYR A 40 -2.39 -29.54 3.31
N ASP A 41 -3.24 -29.34 4.32
CA ASP A 41 -4.45 -30.11 4.62
C ASP A 41 -5.74 -29.44 4.13
N LEU A 42 -5.64 -28.22 3.60
CA LEU A 42 -6.79 -27.43 3.19
C LEU A 42 -6.44 -26.59 1.95
N ASP A 43 -6.89 -27.10 0.79
CA ASP A 43 -6.69 -26.49 -0.52
C ASP A 43 -7.78 -25.45 -0.81
N LEU A 44 -7.44 -24.17 -0.67
CA LEU A 44 -8.32 -23.02 -0.92
C LEU A 44 -7.67 -22.02 -1.88
N ASP A 45 -6.67 -22.48 -2.63
CA ASP A 45 -5.98 -21.64 -3.60
C ASP A 45 -6.76 -21.61 -4.93
N ASN A 46 -6.28 -20.78 -5.87
CA ASN A 46 -6.93 -20.60 -7.17
C ASN A 46 -6.27 -21.44 -8.27
N SER A 47 -5.46 -22.44 -7.91
CA SER A 47 -4.80 -23.35 -8.85
C SER A 47 -5.62 -24.62 -9.05
N GLU A 48 -5.28 -25.39 -10.08
CA GLU A 48 -5.81 -26.76 -10.25
C GLU A 48 -5.12 -27.78 -9.32
N SER A 49 -4.02 -27.39 -8.69
CA SER A 49 -3.22 -28.24 -7.82
C SER A 49 -2.96 -27.57 -6.48
N ASN A 50 -2.86 -28.35 -5.40
CA ASN A 50 -2.59 -27.80 -4.08
C ASN A 50 -1.20 -27.14 -4.00
N CYS A 51 -1.18 -25.81 -3.98
CA CYS A 51 0.02 -25.00 -3.93
C CYS A 51 0.75 -25.12 -2.59
N ALA A 52 0.02 -25.30 -1.50
CA ALA A 52 0.64 -25.49 -0.19
C ALA A 52 1.50 -26.76 -0.13
N VAL A 53 1.07 -27.84 -0.80
CA VAL A 53 1.84 -29.06 -0.96
C VAL A 53 3.05 -28.85 -1.87
N SER A 54 2.87 -28.23 -3.04
CA SER A 54 3.96 -28.07 -4.02
C SER A 54 5.01 -27.03 -3.58
N ARG A 55 4.59 -25.92 -2.96
CA ARG A 55 5.45 -24.83 -2.45
C ARG A 55 5.96 -25.09 -1.03
N ARG A 56 5.52 -26.17 -0.36
CA ARG A 56 5.96 -26.58 0.98
C ARG A 56 5.79 -25.45 2.02
N GLY A 57 4.65 -24.77 1.96
CA GLY A 57 4.32 -23.62 2.80
C GLY A 57 2.81 -23.46 2.97
N ALA A 58 2.41 -22.47 3.75
CA ALA A 58 1.01 -22.07 3.88
C ALA A 58 0.90 -20.57 3.64
N TRP A 59 0.00 -20.16 2.76
CA TRP A 59 -0.03 -18.81 2.21
C TRP A 59 -1.37 -18.49 1.55
N TRP A 60 -1.56 -17.22 1.21
CA TRP A 60 -2.60 -16.78 0.28
C TRP A 60 -2.16 -17.05 -1.15
N TYR A 61 -2.25 -18.30 -1.56
CA TYR A 61 -1.84 -18.75 -2.89
C TYR A 61 -2.93 -18.43 -3.92
N THR A 62 -2.56 -17.75 -5.01
CA THR A 62 -3.40 -17.60 -6.21
C THR A 62 -3.28 -18.88 -7.04
N ASP A 63 -2.82 -18.80 -8.28
CA ASP A 63 -2.21 -19.95 -8.95
C ASP A 63 -0.76 -20.11 -8.46
N CYS A 64 -0.64 -20.48 -7.18
CA CYS A 64 0.56 -20.52 -6.33
C CYS A 64 1.30 -19.18 -6.11
N GLY A 65 1.24 -18.24 -7.05
CA GLY A 65 1.72 -16.87 -6.90
C GLY A 65 3.25 -16.68 -6.84
N ASP A 66 3.63 -15.42 -6.62
CA ASP A 66 5.00 -14.91 -6.80
C ASP A 66 5.78 -14.74 -5.49
N SER A 67 5.23 -15.19 -4.37
CA SER A 67 5.89 -15.14 -3.07
C SER A 67 5.54 -16.35 -2.22
N ASN A 68 6.49 -16.77 -1.40
CA ASN A 68 6.32 -17.91 -0.50
C ASN A 68 7.10 -17.70 0.79
N LEU A 69 6.79 -16.64 1.56
CA LEU A 69 7.60 -16.28 2.73
C LEU A 69 7.53 -17.31 3.86
N ASN A 70 6.50 -18.17 3.85
CA ASN A 70 6.30 -19.30 4.77
C ASN A 70 6.80 -20.64 4.19
N GLY A 71 7.57 -20.62 3.09
CA GLY A 71 8.21 -21.80 2.52
C GLY A 71 9.44 -22.27 3.30
N LEU A 72 10.13 -23.26 2.74
CA LEU A 72 11.32 -23.86 3.35
C LEU A 72 12.48 -22.88 3.46
N TYR A 73 13.25 -22.98 4.55
CA TYR A 73 14.51 -22.26 4.68
C TYR A 73 15.66 -23.05 4.05
N LEU A 74 16.04 -22.71 2.81
CA LEU A 74 17.00 -23.47 1.99
C LEU A 74 18.37 -22.77 1.83
N LYS A 75 18.58 -21.63 2.50
CA LYS A 75 19.89 -20.95 2.61
C LYS A 75 20.54 -20.56 1.27
N GLY A 76 19.77 -19.96 0.35
CA GLY A 76 20.29 -19.45 -0.92
C GLY A 76 19.65 -20.13 -2.14
N PRO A 77 20.40 -20.40 -3.22
CA PRO A 77 19.85 -21.05 -4.42
C PRO A 77 19.08 -22.33 -4.06
N SER A 78 17.79 -22.34 -4.35
CA SER A 78 16.87 -23.44 -4.00
C SER A 78 16.60 -24.39 -5.17
N GLY A 79 16.87 -23.96 -6.41
CA GLY A 79 16.57 -24.74 -7.61
C GLY A 79 15.07 -24.92 -7.88
N GLY A 80 14.22 -24.17 -7.16
CA GLY A 80 12.77 -24.24 -7.29
C GLY A 80 12.06 -23.37 -6.27
N THR A 81 10.76 -23.54 -6.21
CA THR A 81 9.82 -22.60 -5.58
C THR A 81 9.40 -22.98 -4.16
N THR A 82 9.98 -24.04 -3.62
CA THR A 82 9.69 -24.53 -2.27
C THR A 82 10.31 -23.69 -1.18
N GLY A 83 11.27 -22.83 -1.53
CA GLY A 83 12.00 -21.99 -0.59
C GLY A 83 11.24 -20.74 -0.17
N MET A 84 11.71 -20.10 0.91
CA MET A 84 11.29 -18.76 1.31
C MET A 84 11.70 -17.71 0.26
N PHE A 85 10.87 -17.45 -0.75
CA PHE A 85 11.24 -16.58 -1.88
C PHE A 85 10.33 -15.35 -2.04
N TRP A 86 10.85 -14.38 -2.77
CA TRP A 86 10.13 -13.19 -3.26
C TRP A 86 10.60 -12.92 -4.69
N ALA A 87 9.74 -13.19 -5.68
CA ALA A 87 10.16 -13.31 -7.08
C ALA A 87 10.85 -12.05 -7.61
N THR A 88 10.27 -10.88 -7.32
CA THR A 88 10.78 -9.59 -7.80
C THR A 88 12.06 -9.11 -7.11
N PHE A 89 12.49 -9.76 -6.03
CA PHE A 89 13.72 -9.40 -5.31
C PHE A 89 14.91 -10.30 -5.68
N ARG A 90 14.75 -11.63 -5.61
CA ARG A 90 15.84 -12.60 -5.85
C ARG A 90 15.45 -13.76 -6.76
N GLY A 91 14.25 -13.70 -7.37
CA GLY A 91 13.67 -14.80 -8.12
C GLY A 91 13.12 -15.90 -7.22
N GLU A 92 12.36 -16.81 -7.82
CA GLU A 92 11.74 -17.93 -7.09
C GLU A 92 12.74 -19.01 -6.69
N ASN A 93 13.83 -19.12 -7.46
CA ASN A 93 14.89 -20.12 -7.25
C ASN A 93 15.93 -19.70 -6.19
N TYR A 94 15.59 -18.75 -5.32
CA TYR A 94 16.47 -18.29 -4.24
C TYR A 94 15.70 -18.17 -2.93
N SER A 95 16.04 -19.00 -1.96
CA SER A 95 15.55 -18.92 -0.59
C SER A 95 16.28 -17.82 0.18
N LEU A 96 15.51 -16.81 0.62
CA LEU A 96 15.98 -15.68 1.39
C LEU A 96 16.59 -16.12 2.72
N LYS A 97 17.56 -15.36 3.23
CA LYS A 97 18.19 -15.65 4.52
C LYS A 97 17.25 -15.36 5.71
N ARG A 98 16.40 -14.35 5.57
CA ARG A 98 15.48 -13.82 6.59
C ARG A 98 14.28 -13.16 5.89
N SER A 99 13.10 -13.28 6.49
CA SER A 99 11.90 -12.50 6.15
C SER A 99 11.24 -12.05 7.45
N ARG A 100 10.53 -10.91 7.41
CA ARG A 100 9.71 -10.41 8.52
C ARG A 100 8.50 -9.70 7.94
N MET A 101 7.30 -10.13 8.31
CA MET A 101 6.06 -9.39 8.07
C MET A 101 5.71 -8.62 9.34
N MET A 102 5.44 -7.33 9.21
CA MET A 102 5.12 -6.46 10.33
C MET A 102 4.01 -5.52 9.89
N VAL A 103 3.04 -5.28 10.76
CA VAL A 103 1.91 -4.38 10.51
C VAL A 103 1.93 -3.23 11.51
N ARG A 104 1.52 -2.05 11.06
CA ARG A 104 1.34 -0.87 11.91
C ARG A 104 0.00 -0.25 11.57
N ARG A 105 -0.78 0.12 12.59
CA ARG A 105 -2.03 0.87 12.39
C ARG A 105 -1.72 2.19 11.68
N LYS A 106 -2.43 2.49 10.58
CA LYS A 106 -2.44 3.84 10.02
C LYS A 106 -3.09 4.76 11.05
N GLN A 107 -2.41 5.85 11.40
CA GLN A 107 -3.05 6.87 12.22
C GLN A 107 -4.18 7.51 11.42
N PRO A 108 -5.34 7.78 12.03
CA PRO A 108 -6.36 8.59 11.39
C PRO A 108 -5.72 9.92 11.01
N VAL A 109 -5.85 10.34 9.76
CA VAL A 109 -5.55 11.72 9.41
C VAL A 109 -6.61 12.55 10.12
N ILE A 110 -6.25 13.16 11.25
CA ILE A 110 -7.10 14.17 11.87
C ILE A 110 -7.07 15.33 10.88
N ALA A 111 -8.17 15.49 10.14
CA ALA A 111 -8.38 16.66 9.30
C ALA A 111 -8.49 17.87 10.25
N THR A 112 -7.37 18.56 10.48
CA THR A 112 -7.39 19.85 11.15
C THR A 112 -8.11 20.80 10.21
N THR A 113 -9.42 20.94 10.40
CA THR A 113 -10.21 21.97 9.73
C THR A 113 -9.71 23.31 10.26
N VAL A 114 -8.72 23.90 9.58
CA VAL A 114 -8.33 25.28 9.85
C VAL A 114 -9.51 26.13 9.40
N ALA A 115 -10.22 26.73 10.37
CA ALA A 115 -11.25 27.70 10.09
C ALA A 115 -10.65 28.84 9.24
N PRO A 116 -11.33 29.33 8.20
CA PRO A 116 -10.82 30.45 7.43
C PRO A 116 -10.72 31.67 8.34
N GLU A 117 -9.52 32.24 8.50
CA GLU A 117 -9.34 33.53 9.16
C GLU A 117 -10.17 34.57 8.41
N THR A 118 -11.09 35.22 9.12
CA THR A 118 -11.89 36.31 8.57
C THR A 118 -11.02 37.55 8.53
N THR A 119 -10.42 37.83 7.38
CA THR A 119 -9.75 39.10 7.12
C THR A 119 -10.80 40.20 6.98
N THR A 120 -11.07 40.93 8.07
CA THR A 120 -11.81 42.20 8.02
C THR A 120 -11.01 43.22 7.22
N LEU A 121 -11.53 43.59 6.05
CA LEU A 121 -11.02 44.69 5.25
C LEU A 121 -11.32 46.01 5.98
N VAL A 122 -10.27 46.76 6.31
CA VAL A 122 -10.38 48.15 6.78
C VAL A 122 -10.73 49.03 5.56
N PRO A 123 -11.76 49.89 5.61
CA PRO A 123 -12.07 50.77 4.48
C PRO A 123 -11.00 51.85 4.34
N GLU A 124 -10.36 51.88 3.18
CA GLU A 124 -9.39 52.91 2.78
C GLU A 124 -10.15 54.21 2.48
N THR A 125 -9.83 55.28 3.21
CA THR A 125 -10.43 56.61 3.00
C THR A 125 -9.61 57.34 1.93
N THR A 126 -10.10 57.33 0.68
CA THR A 126 -9.49 58.08 -0.41
C THR A 126 -9.88 59.56 -0.33
N THR A 127 -8.94 60.41 0.11
CA THR A 127 -9.03 61.86 -0.12
C THR A 127 -8.59 62.17 -1.55
N MET A 128 -9.48 62.77 -2.34
CA MET A 128 -9.18 63.26 -3.70
C MET A 128 -8.23 64.47 -3.63
N PRO A 129 -7.20 64.58 -4.50
CA PRO A 129 -6.43 65.80 -4.64
C PRO A 129 -7.19 66.80 -5.52
N ASP A 130 -7.29 68.03 -5.03
CA ASP A 130 -7.87 69.19 -5.69
C ASP A 130 -6.75 69.92 -6.45
N ASP A 131 -6.55 69.58 -7.73
CA ASP A 131 -5.64 70.31 -8.63
C ASP A 131 -6.10 70.16 -10.09
N ASN A 132 -7.03 71.02 -10.51
CA ASN A 132 -7.10 71.55 -11.88
C ASN A 132 -8.14 72.69 -12.00
N MET A 133 -7.78 73.85 -11.44
CA MET A 133 -8.44 75.13 -11.75
C MET A 133 -7.57 75.87 -12.78
N PRO A 134 -8.04 76.13 -14.02
CA PRO A 134 -7.29 76.92 -14.99
C PRO A 134 -7.36 78.42 -14.64
N PRO A 135 -6.30 79.22 -14.90
CA PRO A 135 -6.30 80.63 -14.54
C PRO A 135 -7.22 81.46 -15.47
N ALA A 136 -8.00 82.34 -14.86
CA ALA A 136 -8.85 83.30 -15.53
C ALA A 136 -8.03 84.36 -16.28
N ARG A 137 -8.40 84.62 -17.55
CA ARG A 137 -7.85 85.70 -18.38
C ARG A 137 -8.27 87.06 -17.82
N ARG A 138 -7.31 87.97 -17.62
CA ARG A 138 -7.55 89.39 -17.36
C ARG A 138 -7.78 90.14 -18.68
N PHE A 139 -8.78 91.01 -18.70
CA PHE A 139 -8.82 92.22 -19.52
C PHE A 139 -8.30 93.38 -18.68
#